data_AF-A0A8J7D742-F1
#
_entry.id   AF-A0A8J7D742-F1
#
_cell.length_a   1.000
_cell.length_b   1.000
_cell.length_c   1.000
_cell.angle_alpha   90.00
_cell.angle_beta   90.00
_cell.angle_gamma   90.00
#
_symmetry.space_group_name_H-M   'P 1'
#
loop_
_entity.id
_entity.type
_entity.pdbx_description
1 polymer ?
#
loop_
_entity_poly.entity_id
_entity_poly.type
_entity_poly.pdbx_seq_one_letter_code
_entity_poly.pdbx_strand_id
1 'polypeptide(L)'
;MKRTGKSLLLTLSWILLSVATSVLIILTQPIAPVPAQEPATTVETTNTPNPEASTPTPQPNQTEKPEASESKPPDTATEPALTPEEIARQQKFIEADKLYIAGQIADAEKLYREAKATFVKTDAPTQERKLAILDPTQLSPAGKVYWRESEAGIAAKLQTRTEVPLKLLVEQYPEFILGHIRYAEILKQYDRPKEALDILERGASLYPDQPELIKARVTALADDKKWIEASLAARQFAILYPNDPQAPEFTELAEKNLKRYKSHIRGEIRGNTIANIITGALGYAVTGSLLGPFSALDSTILLLQGEGAVGDSVAKQAKKQLPLVKDEEVLAYVDEIGQKLAKIAGRNEFKYEFFVIPEEELNAFALPGGKVFINAGAIAKSNSEAELAGLIGHELSHVVLSHGFQLVTQGNLISNVTQYLPLGGTVGQLFALSYSRDMERQADTLGTRLIVASGYAADGLRNLMATLDKQRKNAPPTWLSSHPGGNERVSYLENLITRGNYNRYSYEGVERHTAIQARVKQLLKEKKEQEEKKRRSR
;
A
#
# COMPACT_ATOMS: atom_id res chain seq x y z
N MET A 1 44.55 -15.16 -50.64
CA MET A 1 44.33 -15.59 -49.24
C MET A 1 45.55 -15.25 -48.40
N LYS A 2 45.35 -14.76 -47.15
CA LYS A 2 46.32 -14.17 -46.19
C LYS A 2 46.57 -12.66 -46.31
N ARG A 3 45.72 -11.84 -45.67
CA ARG A 3 46.07 -10.54 -45.01
C ARG A 3 44.84 -9.82 -44.43
N THR A 4 44.18 -10.38 -43.40
CA THR A 4 43.16 -9.64 -42.62
C THR A 4 43.08 -10.06 -41.13
N GLY A 5 44.09 -10.75 -40.60
CA GLY A 5 44.09 -11.25 -39.21
C GLY A 5 44.96 -10.49 -38.20
N LYS A 6 45.86 -9.60 -38.64
CA LYS A 6 46.83 -8.95 -37.73
C LYS A 6 46.38 -7.57 -37.21
N SER A 7 45.40 -6.92 -37.83
CA SER A 7 44.96 -5.58 -37.38
C SER A 7 44.01 -5.61 -36.18
N LEU A 8 43.22 -6.68 -36.00
CA LEU A 8 42.23 -6.77 -34.92
C LEU A 8 42.84 -7.10 -33.55
N LEU A 9 43.97 -7.83 -33.54
CA LEU A 9 44.71 -8.17 -32.33
C LEU A 9 45.51 -6.98 -31.77
N LEU A 10 45.98 -6.09 -32.64
CA LEU A 10 46.70 -4.86 -32.23
C LEU A 10 45.76 -3.81 -31.62
N THR A 11 44.51 -3.73 -32.07
CA THR A 11 43.51 -2.82 -31.48
C THR A 11 42.97 -3.32 -30.14
N LEU A 12 42.83 -4.63 -29.94
CA LEU A 12 42.44 -5.19 -28.62
C LEU A 12 43.55 -5.03 -27.57
N SER A 13 44.82 -5.12 -27.98
CA SER A 13 45.95 -5.02 -27.04
C SER A 13 46.17 -3.59 -26.52
N TRP A 14 45.75 -2.55 -27.25
CA TRP A 14 45.83 -1.15 -26.79
C TRP A 14 44.70 -0.77 -25.81
N ILE A 15 43.51 -1.35 -25.97
CA ILE A 15 42.38 -1.12 -25.05
C ILE A 15 42.62 -1.81 -23.69
N LEU A 16 43.21 -3.00 -23.69
CA LEU A 16 43.59 -3.69 -22.45
C LEU A 16 44.75 -3.00 -21.72
N LEU A 17 45.67 -2.35 -22.44
CA LEU A 17 46.78 -1.59 -21.83
C LEU A 17 46.32 -0.24 -21.26
N SER A 18 45.30 0.43 -21.83
CA SER A 18 44.76 1.69 -21.30
C SER A 18 43.88 1.49 -20.06
N VAL A 19 43.18 0.35 -19.96
CA VAL A 19 42.39 -0.01 -18.77
C VAL A 19 43.31 -0.40 -17.61
N ALA A 20 44.39 -1.14 -17.87
CA ALA A 20 45.37 -1.52 -16.83
C ALA A 20 46.18 -0.33 -16.29
N THR A 21 46.50 0.67 -17.12
CA THR A 21 47.20 1.90 -16.65
C THR A 21 46.28 2.87 -15.89
N SER A 22 44.98 2.90 -16.20
CA SER A 22 44.02 3.75 -15.47
C SER A 22 43.72 3.24 -14.05
N VAL A 23 43.76 1.92 -13.83
CA VAL A 23 43.53 1.30 -12.52
C VAL A 23 44.74 1.45 -11.58
N LEU A 24 45.97 1.56 -12.11
CA LEU A 24 47.17 1.71 -11.29
C LEU A 24 47.42 3.17 -10.82
N ILE A 25 46.90 4.17 -11.54
CA ILE A 25 47.04 5.60 -11.19
C ILE A 25 46.07 6.00 -10.05
N ILE A 26 44.95 5.30 -9.86
CA ILE A 26 43.98 5.59 -8.80
C ILE A 26 44.43 5.06 -7.42
N LEU A 27 45.35 4.09 -7.38
CA LEU A 27 45.81 3.45 -6.12
C LEU A 27 47.09 4.07 -5.51
N THR A 28 47.66 5.14 -6.10
CA THR A 28 48.95 5.69 -5.63
C THR A 28 49.02 7.21 -5.48
N GLN A 29 47.90 7.94 -5.60
CA GLN A 29 47.89 9.40 -5.35
C GLN A 29 47.72 9.70 -3.85
N PRO A 30 48.56 10.57 -3.25
CA PRO A 30 48.31 11.06 -1.89
C PRO A 30 47.09 11.99 -1.88
N ILE A 31 46.24 11.83 -0.88
CA ILE A 31 45.05 12.67 -0.65
C ILE A 31 45.52 14.09 -0.31
N ALA A 32 45.20 15.07 -1.16
CA ALA A 32 45.38 16.49 -0.84
C ALA A 32 44.27 16.95 0.14
N PRO A 33 44.58 17.84 1.11
CA PRO A 33 43.58 18.36 2.03
C PRO A 33 42.61 19.32 1.34
N VAL A 34 41.32 19.16 1.63
CA VAL A 34 40.23 20.05 1.18
C VAL A 34 40.33 21.39 1.94
N PRO A 35 40.24 22.56 1.28
CA PRO A 35 40.19 23.84 1.96
C PRO A 35 38.82 24.08 2.61
N ALA A 36 38.83 24.58 3.85
CA ALA A 36 37.64 24.91 4.63
C ALA A 36 36.86 26.06 3.99
N GLN A 37 35.55 25.89 3.82
CA GLN A 37 34.61 26.98 3.53
C GLN A 37 34.28 27.74 4.82
N GLU A 38 34.29 29.08 4.71
CA GLU A 38 33.96 30.04 5.77
C GLU A 38 32.53 29.86 6.30
N PRO A 39 32.29 30.04 7.61
CA PRO A 39 30.95 29.95 8.18
C PRO A 39 30.16 31.24 7.97
N ALA A 40 28.88 31.08 7.63
CA ALA A 40 27.89 32.15 7.60
C ALA A 40 27.59 32.67 9.02
N THR A 41 27.40 33.99 9.07
CA THR A 41 27.10 34.86 10.21
C THR A 41 25.90 34.40 11.04
N THR A 42 26.14 34.21 12.35
CA THR A 42 25.12 34.07 13.39
C THR A 42 24.74 35.43 13.98
N VAL A 43 23.44 35.70 14.05
CA VAL A 43 22.86 36.82 14.79
C VAL A 43 22.73 36.44 16.27
N GLU A 44 23.17 37.34 17.15
CA GLU A 44 23.14 37.26 18.61
C GLU A 44 21.72 37.20 19.19
N THR A 45 21.52 36.35 20.20
CA THR A 45 20.75 36.71 21.41
C THR A 45 21.27 35.94 22.64
N THR A 46 22.05 36.67 23.44
CA THR A 46 22.16 36.71 24.92
C THR A 46 22.07 35.44 25.80
N ASN A 47 23.19 35.23 26.51
CA ASN A 47 23.47 34.32 27.64
C ASN A 47 22.75 34.67 28.96
N THR A 48 22.58 33.66 29.84
CA THR A 48 23.03 33.63 31.27
C THR A 48 22.87 32.21 31.88
N PRO A 49 23.56 31.81 32.98
CA PRO A 49 24.64 30.81 32.91
C PRO A 49 24.50 29.53 33.79
N ASN A 50 25.41 28.57 33.49
CA ASN A 50 25.84 27.30 34.16
C ASN A 50 26.23 27.48 35.66
N PRO A 51 26.56 26.46 36.52
CA PRO A 51 27.44 25.27 36.30
C PRO A 51 26.98 23.95 37.02
N GLU A 52 27.56 22.74 36.92
CA GLU A 52 28.92 22.18 37.15
C GLU A 52 29.00 20.75 36.52
N ALA A 53 30.01 20.31 35.74
CA ALA A 53 31.36 19.80 36.09
C ALA A 53 31.31 18.47 36.92
N SER A 54 32.00 17.33 36.69
CA SER A 54 33.16 16.89 35.88
C SER A 54 33.24 15.33 35.83
N THR A 55 33.98 14.81 34.84
CA THR A 55 34.46 13.43 34.48
C THR A 55 35.38 12.70 35.52
N PRO A 56 36.02 11.51 35.26
CA PRO A 56 35.62 10.20 34.68
C PRO A 56 36.21 8.89 35.36
N THR A 57 35.67 7.70 34.98
CA THR A 57 36.28 6.31 34.97
C THR A 57 36.63 5.59 36.30
N PRO A 58 36.81 4.23 36.40
CA PRO A 58 36.67 3.12 35.41
C PRO A 58 35.86 1.86 35.89
N GLN A 59 35.55 0.94 34.95
CA GLN A 59 34.97 -0.40 35.19
C GLN A 59 35.90 -1.33 36.00
N PRO A 60 35.31 -2.31 36.73
CA PRO A 60 35.77 -3.69 36.51
C PRO A 60 34.68 -4.79 36.56
N ASN A 61 34.90 -5.80 35.72
CA ASN A 61 34.57 -7.23 35.81
C ASN A 61 33.16 -7.71 36.16
N GLN A 62 32.54 -8.33 35.16
CA GLN A 62 31.48 -9.33 35.32
C GLN A 62 32.08 -10.66 35.76
N THR A 63 31.54 -11.22 36.84
CA THR A 63 31.78 -12.60 37.27
C THR A 63 30.53 -13.41 36.94
N GLU A 64 30.70 -14.42 36.10
CA GLU A 64 29.68 -15.42 35.77
C GLU A 64 29.24 -16.20 37.03
N LYS A 65 27.93 -16.45 37.14
CA LYS A 65 27.37 -17.52 37.98
C LYS A 65 26.23 -18.20 37.22
N PRO A 66 26.14 -19.54 37.20
CA PRO A 66 25.27 -20.26 36.28
C PRO A 66 23.86 -20.42 36.86
N GLU A 67 22.85 -19.95 36.14
CA GLU A 67 21.45 -20.24 36.47
C GLU A 67 20.93 -21.41 35.62
N ALA A 68 20.34 -22.35 36.34
CA ALA A 68 19.84 -23.61 35.86
C ALA A 68 18.69 -23.43 34.86
N SER A 69 18.72 -24.27 33.83
CA SER A 69 17.66 -24.50 32.86
C SER A 69 16.38 -25.00 33.56
N GLU A 70 15.44 -24.10 33.83
CA GLU A 70 14.02 -24.46 33.93
C GLU A 70 13.38 -24.26 32.55
N SER A 71 13.20 -25.37 31.84
CA SER A 71 12.41 -25.44 30.62
C SER A 71 10.94 -25.16 30.95
N LYS A 72 10.50 -23.92 30.70
CA LYS A 72 9.07 -23.56 30.70
C LYS A 72 8.39 -24.32 29.56
N PRO A 73 7.29 -25.05 29.78
CA PRO A 73 6.55 -25.69 28.69
C PRO A 73 6.00 -24.62 27.73
N PRO A 74 5.84 -24.93 26.44
CA PRO A 74 5.33 -23.97 25.49
C PRO A 74 3.87 -23.65 25.83
N ASP A 75 3.60 -22.36 26.06
CA ASP A 75 2.26 -21.81 26.19
C ASP A 75 1.45 -22.19 24.95
N THR A 76 0.65 -23.25 25.05
CA THR A 76 -0.51 -23.44 24.18
C THR A 76 -1.56 -22.45 24.65
N ALA A 77 -1.38 -21.19 24.25
CA ALA A 77 -2.37 -20.15 24.48
C ALA A 77 -3.64 -20.49 23.69
N THR A 78 -4.54 -21.24 24.32
CA THR A 78 -5.92 -21.40 23.87
C THR A 78 -6.51 -20.00 23.74
N GLU A 79 -6.98 -19.62 22.55
CA GLU A 79 -7.64 -18.32 22.36
C GLU A 79 -8.78 -18.18 23.38
N PRO A 80 -8.88 -17.04 24.10
CA PRO A 80 -9.95 -16.85 25.06
C PRO A 80 -11.31 -16.93 24.36
N ALA A 81 -12.25 -17.66 24.98
CA ALA A 81 -13.62 -17.77 24.47
C ALA A 81 -14.28 -16.38 24.39
N LEU A 82 -15.12 -16.18 23.36
CA LEU A 82 -15.90 -14.95 23.19
C LEU A 82 -16.81 -14.72 24.40
N THR A 83 -16.91 -13.48 24.83
CA THR A 83 -17.84 -13.04 25.87
C THR A 83 -19.30 -13.13 25.38
N PRO A 84 -20.30 -13.23 26.28
CA PRO A 84 -21.70 -13.20 25.89
C PRO A 84 -22.09 -11.97 25.05
N GLU A 85 -21.48 -10.82 25.33
CA GLU A 85 -21.67 -9.59 24.57
C GLU A 85 -21.10 -9.70 23.14
N GLU A 86 -19.92 -10.28 22.99
CA GLU A 86 -19.31 -10.52 21.67
C GLU A 86 -20.11 -11.52 20.85
N ILE A 87 -20.66 -12.57 21.46
CA ILE A 87 -21.55 -13.55 20.81
C ILE A 87 -22.83 -12.86 20.34
N ALA A 88 -23.47 -12.07 21.21
CA ALA A 88 -24.69 -11.34 20.85
C ALA A 88 -24.44 -10.36 19.69
N ARG A 89 -23.28 -9.66 19.72
CA ARG A 89 -22.87 -8.78 18.64
C ARG A 89 -22.62 -9.54 17.33
N GLN A 90 -21.96 -10.69 17.38
CA GLN A 90 -21.72 -11.54 16.23
C GLN A 90 -23.05 -12.01 15.61
N GLN A 91 -24.01 -12.41 16.43
CA GLN A 91 -25.34 -12.83 15.96
C GLN A 91 -26.09 -11.69 15.27
N LYS A 92 -26.00 -10.45 15.78
CA LYS A 92 -26.57 -9.28 15.11
C LYS A 92 -25.97 -9.05 13.73
N PHE A 93 -24.65 -9.20 13.58
CA PHE A 93 -24.01 -9.10 12.26
C PHE A 93 -24.50 -10.18 11.30
N ILE A 94 -24.68 -11.42 11.78
CA ILE A 94 -25.20 -12.53 10.96
C ILE A 94 -26.62 -12.24 10.48
N GLU A 95 -27.48 -11.71 11.35
CA GLU A 95 -28.84 -11.31 10.98
C GLU A 95 -28.83 -10.16 9.96
N ALA A 96 -27.99 -9.14 10.20
CA ALA A 96 -27.81 -8.02 9.28
C ALA A 96 -27.30 -8.47 7.90
N ASP A 97 -26.32 -9.37 7.84
CA ASP A 97 -25.78 -9.93 6.60
C ASP A 97 -26.87 -10.67 5.79
N LYS A 98 -27.74 -11.42 6.47
CA LYS A 98 -28.88 -12.11 5.82
C LYS A 98 -29.86 -11.13 5.19
N LEU A 99 -30.22 -10.07 5.92
CA LEU A 99 -31.07 -9.00 5.39
C LEU A 99 -30.40 -8.26 4.23
N TYR A 100 -29.09 -7.99 4.34
CA TYR A 100 -28.32 -7.32 3.29
C TYR A 100 -28.30 -8.13 1.99
N ILE A 101 -27.99 -9.43 2.07
CA ILE A 101 -28.00 -10.35 0.92
C ILE A 101 -29.41 -10.45 0.32
N ALA A 102 -30.46 -10.42 1.15
CA ALA A 102 -31.85 -10.43 0.70
C ALA A 102 -32.33 -9.10 0.08
N GLY A 103 -31.48 -8.06 0.06
CA GLY A 103 -31.82 -6.74 -0.47
C GLY A 103 -32.63 -5.86 0.49
N GLN A 104 -32.83 -6.27 1.74
CA GLN A 104 -33.50 -5.50 2.80
C GLN A 104 -32.50 -4.53 3.46
N ILE A 105 -31.95 -3.61 2.65
CA ILE A 105 -30.80 -2.77 3.03
C ILE A 105 -31.07 -1.88 4.25
N ALA A 106 -32.25 -1.25 4.33
CA ALA A 106 -32.58 -0.36 5.44
C ALA A 106 -32.63 -1.08 6.80
N ASP A 107 -33.20 -2.30 6.83
CA ASP A 107 -33.28 -3.12 8.04
C ASP A 107 -31.92 -3.68 8.42
N ALA A 108 -31.12 -4.10 7.43
CA ALA A 108 -29.73 -4.51 7.64
C ALA A 108 -28.89 -3.38 8.25
N GLU A 109 -28.97 -2.17 7.68
CA GLU A 109 -28.25 -0.99 8.18
C GLU A 109 -28.60 -0.66 9.63
N LYS A 110 -29.86 -0.80 10.01
CA LYS A 110 -30.30 -0.60 11.39
C LYS A 110 -29.56 -1.57 12.33
N LEU A 111 -29.53 -2.87 12.02
CA LEU A 111 -28.84 -3.87 12.83
C LEU A 111 -27.31 -3.64 12.88
N TYR A 112 -26.70 -3.27 11.75
CA TYR A 112 -25.29 -2.91 11.72
C TYR A 112 -24.98 -1.71 12.63
N ARG A 113 -25.83 -0.67 12.63
CA ARG A 113 -25.66 0.51 13.49
C ARG A 113 -25.76 0.17 14.97
N GLU A 114 -26.64 -0.76 15.34
CA GLU A 114 -26.76 -1.25 16.71
C GLU A 114 -25.55 -2.09 17.16
N ALA A 115 -24.92 -2.83 16.25
CA ALA A 115 -23.79 -3.70 16.54
C ALA A 115 -22.43 -2.97 16.54
N LYS A 116 -22.32 -1.83 15.85
CA LYS A 116 -21.06 -1.11 15.65
C LYS A 116 -20.84 0.02 16.66
N ALA A 117 -19.63 0.08 17.19
CA ALA A 117 -19.18 1.24 17.96
C ALA A 117 -19.06 2.49 17.06
N THR A 118 -19.40 3.64 17.63
CA THR A 118 -19.16 4.95 17.01
C THR A 118 -17.67 5.20 16.88
N PHE A 119 -17.26 5.91 15.83
CA PHE A 119 -15.88 6.40 15.75
C PHE A 119 -15.64 7.45 16.84
N VAL A 120 -14.46 7.42 17.46
CA VAL A 120 -14.14 8.21 18.67
C VAL A 120 -14.00 9.71 18.36
N LYS A 121 -13.86 10.08 17.07
CA LYS A 121 -13.68 11.47 16.62
C LYS A 121 -14.57 11.81 15.42
N THR A 122 -15.87 11.91 15.63
CA THR A 122 -16.75 12.53 14.63
C THR A 122 -17.72 13.50 15.29
N ASP A 123 -17.22 14.72 15.54
CA ASP A 123 -18.08 15.91 15.73
C ASP A 123 -18.74 16.35 14.41
N ALA A 124 -18.46 15.67 13.30
CA ALA A 124 -19.13 15.90 12.03
C ALA A 124 -20.44 15.10 12.00
N PRO A 125 -21.61 15.76 11.95
CA PRO A 125 -22.88 15.06 11.75
C PRO A 125 -22.80 14.26 10.44
N THR A 126 -23.37 13.05 10.44
CA THR A 126 -23.60 12.25 9.23
C THR A 126 -24.54 13.02 8.33
N GLN A 127 -23.98 13.89 7.47
CA GLN A 127 -24.77 14.68 6.56
C GLN A 127 -25.17 13.80 5.40
N GLU A 128 -26.47 13.67 5.17
CA GLU A 128 -27.01 12.99 4.00
C GLU A 128 -26.35 13.59 2.74
N ARG A 129 -25.77 12.71 1.90
CA ARG A 129 -25.06 13.13 0.70
C ARG A 129 -26.04 13.81 -0.24
N LYS A 130 -25.91 15.13 -0.39
CA LYS A 130 -26.71 15.91 -1.33
C LYS A 130 -26.37 15.53 -2.78
N LEU A 131 -27.32 15.77 -3.69
CA LEU A 131 -27.08 15.59 -5.13
C LEU A 131 -26.06 16.62 -5.63
N ALA A 132 -25.22 16.19 -6.58
CA ALA A 132 -24.23 17.04 -7.20
C ALA A 132 -24.88 18.25 -7.90
N ILE A 133 -24.27 19.42 -7.73
CA ILE A 133 -24.62 20.67 -8.40
C ILE A 133 -23.55 20.98 -9.43
N LEU A 134 -23.95 21.02 -10.70
CA LEU A 134 -23.10 21.36 -11.84
C LEU A 134 -23.33 22.80 -12.32
N ASP A 135 -24.53 23.34 -12.12
CA ASP A 135 -24.89 24.68 -12.54
C ASP A 135 -24.82 25.66 -11.34
N PRO A 136 -23.98 26.72 -11.39
CA PRO A 136 -23.95 27.75 -10.35
C PRO A 136 -25.31 28.39 -10.04
N THR A 137 -26.28 28.35 -10.96
CA THR A 137 -27.64 28.89 -10.73
C THR A 137 -28.42 28.09 -9.69
N GLN A 138 -28.05 26.84 -9.42
CA GLN A 138 -28.69 25.96 -8.44
C GLN A 138 -28.13 26.14 -7.02
N LEU A 139 -27.05 26.92 -6.86
CA LEU A 139 -26.52 27.25 -5.54
C LEU A 139 -27.51 28.05 -4.69
N SER A 140 -27.39 27.93 -3.37
CA SER A 140 -28.06 28.81 -2.43
C SER A 140 -27.66 30.28 -2.67
N PRO A 141 -28.43 31.28 -2.20
CA PRO A 141 -28.03 32.69 -2.31
C PRO A 141 -26.63 32.97 -1.75
N ALA A 142 -26.25 32.33 -0.63
CA ALA A 142 -24.92 32.46 -0.05
C ALA A 142 -23.84 31.79 -0.93
N GLY A 143 -24.09 30.58 -1.44
CA GLY A 143 -23.18 29.92 -2.39
C GLY A 143 -22.95 30.74 -3.66
N LYS A 144 -24.01 31.37 -4.20
CA LYS A 144 -23.92 32.28 -5.35
C LYS A 144 -23.03 33.48 -5.08
N VAL A 145 -23.04 34.02 -3.86
CA VAL A 145 -22.15 35.11 -3.46
C VAL A 145 -20.69 34.64 -3.49
N TYR A 146 -20.38 33.48 -2.89
CA TYR A 146 -19.01 32.97 -2.92
C TYR A 146 -18.51 32.71 -4.35
N TRP A 147 -19.35 32.13 -5.21
CA TRP A 147 -19.02 31.90 -6.61
C TRP A 147 -18.77 33.21 -7.37
N ARG A 148 -19.65 34.20 -7.20
CA ARG A 148 -19.46 35.51 -7.84
C ARG A 148 -18.19 36.20 -7.37
N GLU A 149 -17.90 36.17 -6.07
CA GLU A 149 -16.68 36.79 -5.54
C GLU A 149 -15.42 36.08 -6.02
N SER A 150 -15.42 34.74 -6.12
CA SER A 150 -14.29 34.02 -6.70
C SER A 150 -14.06 34.38 -8.16
N GLU A 151 -15.10 34.41 -8.98
CA GLU A 151 -14.98 34.78 -10.40
C GLU A 151 -14.52 36.24 -10.57
N ALA A 152 -15.02 37.16 -9.74
CA ALA A 152 -14.56 38.55 -9.72
C ALA A 152 -13.09 38.68 -9.26
N GLY A 153 -12.67 37.87 -8.28
CA GLY A 153 -11.28 37.75 -7.85
C GLY A 153 -10.36 37.28 -8.97
N ILE A 154 -10.77 36.25 -9.71
CA ILE A 154 -10.04 35.70 -10.87
C ILE A 154 -9.89 36.77 -11.95
N ALA A 155 -10.99 37.43 -12.33
CA ALA A 155 -10.97 38.50 -13.32
C ALA A 155 -10.05 39.66 -12.91
N ALA A 156 -10.01 39.99 -11.63
CA ALA A 156 -9.15 41.03 -11.07
C ALA A 156 -7.72 40.56 -10.74
N LYS A 157 -7.40 39.26 -10.91
CA LYS A 157 -6.13 38.63 -10.49
C LYS A 157 -5.79 38.87 -9.00
N LEU A 158 -6.81 38.87 -8.14
CA LEU A 158 -6.67 39.08 -6.70
C LEU A 158 -6.76 37.72 -5.98
N GLN A 159 -5.62 37.25 -5.48
CA GLN A 159 -5.49 35.93 -4.85
C GLN A 159 -6.49 35.74 -3.69
N THR A 160 -6.49 36.63 -2.70
CA THR A 160 -7.35 36.50 -1.51
C THR A 160 -8.84 36.54 -1.86
N ARG A 161 -9.22 37.39 -2.83
CA ARG A 161 -10.60 37.50 -3.32
C ARG A 161 -11.04 36.27 -4.11
N THR A 162 -10.08 35.45 -4.55
CA THR A 162 -10.33 34.20 -5.28
C THR A 162 -10.35 33.00 -4.35
N GLU A 163 -9.29 32.80 -3.57
CA GLU A 163 -9.09 31.58 -2.80
C GLU A 163 -10.04 31.47 -1.61
N VAL A 164 -10.30 32.56 -0.88
CA VAL A 164 -11.15 32.51 0.31
C VAL A 164 -12.58 32.08 -0.05
N PRO A 165 -13.26 32.68 -1.05
CA PRO A 165 -14.58 32.21 -1.46
C PRO A 165 -14.58 30.78 -2.02
N LEU A 166 -13.57 30.38 -2.79
CA LEU A 166 -13.47 29.01 -3.33
C LEU A 166 -13.29 27.97 -2.22
N LYS A 167 -12.48 28.28 -1.20
CA LYS A 167 -12.33 27.43 -0.02
C LYS A 167 -13.67 27.26 0.70
N LEU A 168 -14.38 28.36 0.95
CA LEU A 168 -15.70 28.32 1.59
C LEU A 168 -16.73 27.55 0.76
N LEU A 169 -16.68 27.64 -0.58
CA LEU A 169 -17.52 26.84 -1.46
C LEU A 169 -17.27 25.34 -1.27
N VAL A 170 -16.01 24.90 -1.33
CA VAL A 170 -15.67 23.48 -1.18
C VAL A 170 -15.99 22.96 0.23
N GLU A 171 -15.86 23.79 1.27
CA GLU A 171 -16.12 23.39 2.66
C GLU A 171 -17.61 23.36 3.01
N GLN A 172 -18.39 24.33 2.53
CA GLN A 172 -19.81 24.48 2.91
C GLN A 172 -20.79 23.92 1.88
N TYR A 173 -20.37 23.83 0.61
CA TYR A 173 -21.16 23.35 -0.51
C TYR A 173 -20.38 22.26 -1.26
N PRO A 174 -20.01 21.15 -0.58
CA PRO A 174 -19.24 20.08 -1.22
C PRO A 174 -19.97 19.48 -2.44
N GLU A 175 -21.29 19.60 -2.53
CA GLU A 175 -22.08 19.23 -3.70
C GLU A 175 -21.78 20.02 -4.97
N PHE A 176 -21.17 21.20 -4.85
CA PHE A 176 -20.84 22.04 -5.99
C PHE A 176 -19.54 21.60 -6.66
N ILE A 177 -19.67 20.82 -7.73
CA ILE A 177 -18.55 20.14 -8.39
C ILE A 177 -17.57 21.13 -9.01
N LEU A 178 -18.09 22.17 -9.67
CA LEU A 178 -17.25 23.21 -10.28
C LEU A 178 -16.39 23.95 -9.25
N GLY A 179 -16.86 24.10 -8.01
CA GLY A 179 -16.08 24.72 -6.94
C GLY A 179 -14.76 23.98 -6.66
N HIS A 180 -14.79 22.64 -6.66
CA HIS A 180 -13.60 21.81 -6.45
C HIS A 180 -12.60 21.95 -7.60
N ILE A 181 -13.11 21.86 -8.83
CA ILE A 181 -12.29 21.96 -10.04
C ILE A 181 -11.63 23.34 -10.10
N ARG A 182 -12.42 24.41 -9.94
CA ARG A 182 -11.90 25.79 -9.93
C ARG A 182 -10.89 26.02 -8.83
N TYR A 183 -11.16 25.54 -7.61
CA TYR A 183 -10.22 25.76 -6.52
C TYR A 183 -8.89 25.05 -6.78
N ALA A 184 -8.93 23.82 -7.29
CA ALA A 184 -7.73 23.10 -7.69
C ALA A 184 -6.96 23.79 -8.82
N GLU A 185 -7.65 24.34 -9.83
CA GLU A 185 -7.02 25.13 -10.89
C GLU A 185 -6.27 26.35 -10.33
N ILE A 186 -6.90 27.10 -9.42
CA ILE A 186 -6.29 28.26 -8.77
C ILE A 186 -5.08 27.86 -7.91
N LEU A 187 -5.20 26.79 -7.13
CA LEU A 187 -4.08 26.28 -6.34
C LEU A 187 -2.90 25.88 -7.22
N LYS A 188 -3.13 25.25 -8.38
CA LYS A 188 -2.07 24.96 -9.36
C LYS A 188 -1.44 26.23 -9.93
N GLN A 189 -2.21 27.28 -10.20
CA GLN A 189 -1.67 28.56 -10.68
C GLN A 189 -0.72 29.21 -9.66
N TYR A 190 -0.93 28.96 -8.37
CA TYR A 190 -0.07 29.43 -7.27
C TYR A 190 0.97 28.39 -6.82
N ASP A 191 1.35 27.45 -7.69
CA ASP A 191 2.38 26.41 -7.42
C ASP A 191 2.08 25.54 -6.18
N ARG A 192 0.79 25.25 -5.94
CA ARG A 192 0.30 24.37 -4.86
C ARG A 192 -0.37 23.11 -5.42
N PRO A 193 0.31 22.30 -6.27
CA PRO A 193 -0.30 21.15 -6.94
C PRO A 193 -0.74 20.04 -5.97
N LYS A 194 -0.07 19.88 -4.83
CA LYS A 194 -0.45 18.90 -3.80
C LYS A 194 -1.81 19.24 -3.18
N GLU A 195 -2.01 20.50 -2.81
CA GLU A 195 -3.27 20.96 -2.25
C GLU A 195 -4.39 20.91 -3.31
N ALA A 196 -4.08 21.23 -4.57
CA ALA A 196 -5.02 21.06 -5.67
C ALA A 196 -5.50 19.59 -5.79
N LEU A 197 -4.56 18.64 -5.72
CA LEU A 197 -4.88 17.22 -5.75
C LEU A 197 -5.72 16.80 -4.54
N ASP A 198 -5.43 17.28 -3.34
CA ASP A 198 -6.22 17.00 -2.13
C ASP A 198 -7.67 17.48 -2.25
N ILE A 199 -7.90 18.65 -2.85
CA ILE A 199 -9.24 19.17 -3.12
C ILE A 199 -9.98 18.28 -4.12
N LEU A 200 -9.33 17.89 -5.22
CA LEU A 200 -9.92 17.02 -6.23
C LEU A 200 -10.19 15.61 -5.69
N GLU A 201 -9.30 15.07 -4.87
CA GLU A 201 -9.46 13.75 -4.24
C GLU A 201 -10.64 13.75 -3.26
N ARG A 202 -10.80 14.80 -2.46
CA ARG A 202 -11.97 14.97 -1.58
C ARG A 202 -13.26 15.01 -2.38
N GLY A 203 -13.30 15.86 -3.40
CA GLY A 203 -14.45 15.97 -4.29
C GLY A 203 -14.77 14.64 -4.97
N ALA A 204 -13.79 13.97 -5.57
CA ALA A 204 -13.95 12.69 -6.24
C ALA A 204 -14.38 11.55 -5.31
N SER A 205 -14.01 11.61 -4.03
CA SER A 205 -14.46 10.61 -3.04
C SER A 205 -15.93 10.82 -2.68
N LEU A 206 -16.36 12.08 -2.56
CA LEU A 206 -17.75 12.44 -2.30
C LEU A 206 -18.64 12.28 -3.52
N TYR A 207 -18.11 12.51 -4.72
CA TYR A 207 -18.84 12.51 -5.99
C TYR A 207 -18.15 11.65 -7.05
N PRO A 208 -18.02 10.33 -6.82
CA PRO A 208 -17.26 9.44 -7.70
C PRO A 208 -17.90 9.23 -9.08
N ASP A 209 -19.19 9.53 -9.20
CA ASP A 209 -20.02 9.44 -10.40
C ASP A 209 -19.94 10.70 -11.29
N GLN A 210 -19.16 11.72 -10.90
CA GLN A 210 -19.08 12.99 -11.62
C GLN A 210 -17.86 13.02 -12.56
N PRO A 211 -18.03 12.78 -13.88
CA PRO A 211 -16.92 12.57 -14.80
C PRO A 211 -15.95 13.76 -14.87
N GLU A 212 -16.43 15.00 -14.89
CA GLU A 212 -15.57 16.18 -14.98
C GLU A 212 -14.61 16.30 -13.78
N LEU A 213 -15.09 15.94 -12.59
CA LEU A 213 -14.27 15.96 -11.37
C LEU A 213 -13.20 14.87 -11.41
N ILE A 214 -13.57 13.67 -11.86
CA ILE A 214 -12.64 12.55 -11.98
C ILE A 214 -11.60 12.84 -13.08
N LYS A 215 -12.00 13.44 -14.20
CA LYS A 215 -11.08 13.86 -15.27
C LYS A 215 -10.10 14.94 -14.79
N ALA A 216 -10.56 15.92 -14.01
CA ALA A 216 -9.70 16.91 -13.37
C ALA A 216 -8.68 16.26 -12.43
N ARG A 217 -9.11 15.30 -11.60
CA ARG A 217 -8.22 14.51 -10.72
C ARG A 217 -7.19 13.72 -11.51
N VAL A 218 -7.61 12.98 -12.54
CA VAL A 218 -6.71 12.20 -13.40
C VAL A 218 -5.67 13.09 -14.07
N THR A 219 -6.07 14.27 -14.52
CA THR A 219 -5.17 15.27 -15.12
C THR A 219 -4.16 15.78 -14.09
N ALA A 220 -4.60 16.15 -12.89
CA ALA A 220 -3.71 16.59 -11.81
C ALA A 220 -2.68 15.51 -11.42
N LEU A 221 -3.10 14.24 -11.33
CA LEU A 221 -2.19 13.11 -11.11
C LEU A 221 -1.16 12.98 -12.24
N ALA A 222 -1.62 13.02 -13.50
CA ALA A 222 -0.74 12.86 -14.64
C ALA A 222 0.29 14.01 -14.78
N ASP A 223 -0.10 15.24 -14.43
CA ASP A 223 0.77 16.42 -14.41
C ASP A 223 1.86 16.30 -13.34
N ASP A 224 1.53 15.70 -12.18
CA ASP A 224 2.48 15.39 -11.10
C ASP A 224 3.30 14.11 -11.38
N LYS A 225 3.26 13.59 -12.62
CA LYS A 225 3.92 12.34 -13.08
C LYS A 225 3.46 11.08 -12.33
N LYS A 226 2.36 11.16 -11.58
CA LYS A 226 1.66 10.02 -10.95
C LYS A 226 0.82 9.26 -11.97
N TRP A 227 1.48 8.77 -13.01
CA TRP A 227 0.80 8.18 -14.17
C TRP A 227 0.10 6.86 -13.85
N ILE A 228 0.57 6.10 -12.86
CA ILE A 228 -0.11 4.85 -12.52
C ILE A 228 -1.41 5.13 -11.77
N GLU A 229 -1.40 6.07 -10.84
CA GLU A 229 -2.56 6.57 -10.10
C GLU A 229 -3.56 7.23 -11.03
N ALA A 230 -3.08 8.03 -11.99
CA ALA A 230 -3.90 8.62 -13.05
C ALA A 230 -4.58 7.54 -13.90
N SER A 231 -3.84 6.50 -14.29
CA SER A 231 -4.38 5.37 -15.03
C SER A 231 -5.46 4.63 -14.24
N LEU A 232 -5.19 4.38 -12.94
CA LEU A 232 -6.10 3.67 -12.04
C LEU A 232 -7.40 4.44 -11.84
N ALA A 233 -7.31 5.72 -11.48
CA ALA A 233 -8.47 6.57 -11.27
C ALA A 233 -9.37 6.61 -12.51
N ALA A 234 -8.77 6.70 -13.71
CA ALA A 234 -9.51 6.69 -14.95
C ALA A 234 -10.18 5.33 -15.21
N ARG A 235 -9.45 4.22 -15.04
CA ARG A 235 -10.03 2.90 -15.29
C ARG A 235 -11.12 2.53 -14.30
N GLN A 236 -10.96 2.92 -13.03
CA GLN A 236 -11.99 2.71 -12.01
C GLN A 236 -13.30 3.39 -12.38
N PHE A 237 -13.27 4.62 -12.90
CA PHE A 237 -14.47 5.28 -13.39
C PHE A 237 -15.13 4.49 -14.52
N ALA A 238 -14.36 4.08 -15.52
CA ALA A 238 -14.88 3.31 -16.65
C ALA A 238 -15.50 1.96 -16.23
N ILE A 239 -14.94 1.30 -15.20
CA ILE A 239 -15.45 0.02 -14.67
C ILE A 239 -16.72 0.22 -13.84
N LEU A 240 -16.76 1.25 -12.98
CA LEU A 240 -17.86 1.48 -12.04
C LEU A 240 -19.06 2.17 -12.69
N TYR A 241 -18.83 2.97 -13.74
CA TYR A 241 -19.86 3.72 -14.46
C TYR A 241 -19.85 3.37 -15.96
N PRO A 242 -20.04 2.09 -16.33
CA PRO A 242 -19.92 1.65 -17.72
C PRO A 242 -20.99 2.23 -18.65
N ASN A 243 -22.10 2.71 -18.09
CA ASN A 243 -23.19 3.34 -18.83
C ASN A 243 -23.02 4.87 -18.96
N ASP A 244 -21.99 5.46 -18.33
CA ASP A 244 -21.70 6.88 -18.50
C ASP A 244 -21.16 7.14 -19.92
N PRO A 245 -21.66 8.16 -20.64
CA PRO A 245 -21.20 8.47 -22.00
C PRO A 245 -19.69 8.72 -22.13
N GLN A 246 -19.03 9.14 -21.05
CA GLN A 246 -17.58 9.40 -21.01
C GLN A 246 -16.74 8.16 -20.64
N ALA A 247 -17.34 7.03 -20.26
CA ALA A 247 -16.60 5.83 -19.87
C ALA A 247 -15.57 5.33 -20.93
N PRO A 248 -15.85 5.39 -22.25
CA PRO A 248 -14.85 5.07 -23.27
C PRO A 248 -13.64 6.00 -23.25
N GLU A 249 -13.84 7.31 -23.02
CA GLU A 249 -12.77 8.29 -22.92
C GLU A 249 -11.89 8.01 -21.69
N PHE A 250 -12.50 7.63 -20.56
CA PHE A 250 -11.76 7.21 -19.37
C PHE A 250 -10.92 5.96 -19.59
N THR A 251 -11.41 5.02 -20.42
CA THR A 251 -10.63 3.84 -20.82
C THR A 251 -9.40 4.25 -21.63
N GLU A 252 -9.54 5.18 -22.58
CA GLU A 252 -8.41 5.70 -23.36
C GLU A 252 -7.41 6.46 -22.47
N LEU A 253 -7.91 7.29 -21.55
CA LEU A 253 -7.10 8.05 -20.61
C LEU A 253 -6.32 7.13 -19.68
N ALA A 254 -6.92 6.02 -19.26
CA ALA A 254 -6.23 4.99 -18.49
C ALA A 254 -5.06 4.38 -19.28
N GLU A 255 -5.31 3.92 -20.51
CA GLU A 255 -4.27 3.31 -21.36
C GLU A 255 -3.12 4.29 -21.68
N LYS A 256 -3.45 5.56 -21.95
CA LYS A 256 -2.47 6.60 -22.22
C LYS A 256 -1.54 6.81 -21.04
N ASN A 257 -2.08 6.90 -19.82
CA ASN A 257 -1.27 7.09 -18.62
C ASN A 257 -0.47 5.84 -18.26
N LEU A 258 -1.05 4.63 -18.39
CA LEU A 258 -0.32 3.38 -18.20
C LEU A 258 0.85 3.25 -19.18
N LYS A 259 0.66 3.65 -20.44
CA LYS A 259 1.73 3.66 -21.46
C LYS A 259 2.84 4.64 -21.10
N ARG A 260 2.51 5.83 -20.57
CA ARG A 260 3.50 6.81 -20.06
C ARG A 260 4.32 6.21 -18.93
N TYR A 261 3.66 5.62 -17.94
CA TYR A 261 4.32 4.91 -16.83
C TYR A 261 5.27 3.83 -17.33
N LYS A 262 4.79 2.89 -18.17
CA LYS A 262 5.61 1.81 -18.75
C LYS A 262 6.78 2.35 -19.59
N SER A 263 6.61 3.49 -20.26
CA SER A 263 7.71 4.12 -21.01
C SER A 263 8.76 4.72 -20.09
N HIS A 264 8.34 5.41 -19.03
CA HIS A 264 9.23 6.00 -18.04
C HIS A 264 10.08 4.92 -17.36
N ILE A 265 9.45 3.86 -16.84
CA ILE A 265 10.16 2.77 -16.18
C ILE A 265 11.16 2.08 -17.13
N ARG A 266 10.79 1.84 -18.39
CA ARG A 266 11.75 1.31 -19.38
C ARG A 266 12.91 2.26 -19.65
N GLY A 267 12.67 3.57 -19.60
CA GLY A 267 13.70 4.60 -19.67
C GLY A 267 14.66 4.53 -18.48
N GLU A 268 14.13 4.50 -17.26
CA GLU A 268 14.90 4.36 -16.02
C GLU A 268 15.76 3.09 -16.01
N ILE A 269 15.18 1.95 -16.38
CA ILE A 269 15.91 0.66 -16.45
C ILE A 269 17.07 0.75 -17.44
N ARG A 270 16.87 1.37 -18.62
CA ARG A 270 17.89 1.53 -19.67
C ARG A 270 18.95 2.59 -19.32
N GLY A 271 18.57 3.65 -18.60
CA GLY A 271 19.47 4.73 -18.19
C GLY A 271 20.37 4.32 -17.03
N ASN A 272 19.84 3.53 -16.09
CA ASN A 272 20.55 3.09 -14.87
C ASN A 272 21.38 1.80 -15.06
N THR A 273 21.49 1.25 -16.27
CA THR A 273 22.12 -0.07 -16.54
C THR A 273 23.66 -0.10 -16.45
N ILE A 274 24.35 1.00 -16.12
CA ILE A 274 25.83 0.97 -15.97
C ILE A 274 26.27 1.03 -14.50
N ALA A 275 25.46 1.54 -13.57
CA ALA A 275 26.01 1.92 -12.28
C ALA A 275 25.84 0.90 -11.15
N ASN A 276 24.63 0.44 -10.76
CA ASN A 276 24.57 -0.09 -9.37
C ASN A 276 23.63 -1.21 -8.94
N ILE A 277 22.51 -1.59 -9.55
CA ILE A 277 21.53 -2.40 -8.77
C ILE A 277 20.82 -3.43 -9.63
N ILE A 278 20.78 -4.69 -9.16
CA ILE A 278 19.66 -5.67 -9.16
C ILE A 278 20.16 -7.06 -8.69
N THR A 279 21.48 -7.33 -8.71
CA THR A 279 22.01 -8.69 -8.49
C THR A 279 21.72 -9.29 -7.11
N GLY A 280 21.67 -8.48 -6.04
CA GLY A 280 21.51 -8.99 -4.68
C GLY A 280 20.09 -9.41 -4.32
N ALA A 281 19.14 -8.48 -4.31
CA ALA A 281 17.83 -8.70 -3.70
C ALA A 281 16.83 -9.45 -4.61
N LEU A 282 16.77 -9.11 -5.91
CA LEU A 282 15.94 -9.88 -6.86
C LEU A 282 16.56 -11.26 -7.11
N GLY A 283 17.90 -11.32 -7.21
CA GLY A 283 18.63 -12.58 -7.27
C GLY A 283 18.30 -13.49 -6.08
N TYR A 284 18.35 -12.97 -4.85
CA TYR A 284 17.99 -13.74 -3.66
C TYR A 284 16.52 -14.15 -3.58
N ALA A 285 15.58 -13.23 -3.85
CA ALA A 285 14.15 -13.53 -3.86
C ALA A 285 13.77 -14.62 -4.88
N VAL A 286 14.45 -14.66 -6.03
CA VAL A 286 14.16 -15.60 -7.11
C VAL A 286 14.98 -16.90 -6.99
N THR A 287 16.10 -16.91 -6.26
CA THR A 287 17.00 -18.08 -6.24
C THR A 287 17.27 -18.65 -4.86
N GLY A 288 16.90 -17.95 -3.79
CA GLY A 288 17.29 -18.28 -2.41
C GLY A 288 18.77 -18.09 -2.12
N SER A 289 19.54 -17.49 -3.03
CA SER A 289 20.97 -17.20 -2.86
C SER A 289 21.30 -15.79 -3.38
N LEU A 290 22.09 -15.03 -2.62
CA LEU A 290 22.66 -13.75 -3.08
C LEU A 290 23.58 -13.95 -4.29
N LEU A 291 23.93 -15.21 -4.61
CA LEU A 291 24.78 -15.66 -5.71
C LEU A 291 24.07 -16.64 -6.66
N GLY A 292 22.73 -16.72 -6.67
CA GLY A 292 22.00 -17.65 -7.53
C GLY A 292 22.10 -17.31 -9.04
N PRO A 293 21.61 -18.20 -9.94
CA PRO A 293 22.06 -18.27 -11.33
C PRO A 293 21.58 -17.16 -12.27
N PHE A 294 20.83 -16.17 -11.79
CA PHE A 294 20.43 -15.05 -12.64
C PHE A 294 21.53 -14.01 -12.67
N SER A 295 22.18 -13.89 -13.82
CA SER A 295 23.14 -12.83 -14.08
C SER A 295 22.45 -11.46 -14.00
N ALA A 296 23.24 -10.38 -13.82
CA ALA A 296 22.72 -9.02 -13.94
C ALA A 296 21.98 -8.79 -15.28
N LEU A 297 22.38 -9.52 -16.33
CA LEU A 297 21.73 -9.51 -17.64
C LEU A 297 20.34 -10.14 -17.60
N ASP A 298 20.18 -11.32 -16.99
CA ASP A 298 18.88 -12.00 -16.92
C ASP A 298 17.87 -11.20 -16.09
N SER A 299 18.33 -10.58 -15.01
CA SER A 299 17.48 -9.73 -14.18
C SER A 299 17.07 -8.45 -14.90
N THR A 300 17.97 -7.86 -15.69
CA THR A 300 17.66 -6.69 -16.55
C THR A 300 16.65 -7.07 -17.63
N ILE A 301 16.82 -8.22 -18.28
CA ILE A 301 15.87 -8.73 -19.29
C ILE A 301 14.49 -8.92 -18.67
N LEU A 302 14.41 -9.50 -17.47
CA LEU A 302 13.15 -9.72 -16.76
C LEU A 302 12.43 -8.39 -16.43
N LEU A 303 13.15 -7.37 -15.97
CA LEU A 303 12.56 -6.05 -15.72
C LEU A 303 12.08 -5.36 -16.99
N LEU A 304 12.80 -5.54 -18.10
CA LEU A 304 12.40 -5.01 -19.40
C LEU A 304 11.15 -5.71 -19.97
N GLN A 305 10.92 -6.99 -19.63
CA GLN A 305 9.67 -7.70 -19.94
C GLN A 305 8.48 -7.15 -19.13
N GLY A 306 8.76 -6.52 -17.99
CA GLY A 306 7.80 -5.76 -17.21
C GLY A 306 7.32 -6.48 -15.97
N GLU A 307 6.42 -5.80 -15.26
CA GLU A 307 5.99 -6.15 -13.91
C GLU A 307 5.41 -7.57 -13.78
N GLY A 308 4.58 -7.99 -14.74
CA GLY A 308 3.99 -9.33 -14.75
C GLY A 308 5.03 -10.44 -14.84
N ALA A 309 6.04 -10.28 -15.69
CA ALA A 309 7.09 -11.26 -15.87
C ALA A 309 7.94 -11.43 -14.60
N VAL A 310 8.27 -10.32 -13.94
CA VAL A 310 8.93 -10.32 -12.63
C VAL A 310 8.08 -11.10 -11.62
N GLY A 311 6.79 -10.76 -11.54
CA GLY A 311 5.80 -11.43 -10.69
C GLY A 311 5.75 -12.94 -10.86
N ASP A 312 5.58 -13.40 -12.10
CA ASP A 312 5.49 -14.82 -12.44
C ASP A 312 6.78 -15.57 -12.08
N SER A 313 7.95 -14.97 -12.32
CA SER A 313 9.25 -15.55 -11.98
C SER A 313 9.42 -15.70 -10.47
N VAL A 314 9.15 -14.63 -9.71
CA VAL A 314 9.27 -14.64 -8.25
C VAL A 314 8.26 -15.60 -7.63
N ALA A 315 7.01 -15.59 -8.08
CA ALA A 315 5.98 -16.49 -7.58
C ALA A 315 6.30 -17.96 -7.87
N LYS A 316 6.89 -18.28 -9.03
CA LYS A 316 7.35 -19.64 -9.33
C LYS A 316 8.39 -20.12 -8.33
N GLN A 317 9.28 -19.25 -7.86
CA GLN A 317 10.23 -19.60 -6.81
C GLN A 317 9.57 -19.72 -5.45
N ALA A 318 8.72 -18.75 -5.08
CA ALA A 318 8.00 -18.76 -3.81
C ALA A 318 7.19 -20.06 -3.64
N LYS A 319 6.47 -20.51 -4.68
CA LYS A 319 5.71 -21.76 -4.70
C LYS A 319 6.56 -23.03 -4.51
N LYS A 320 7.87 -22.98 -4.80
CA LYS A 320 8.78 -24.12 -4.55
C LYS A 320 9.27 -24.19 -3.11
N GLN A 321 9.34 -23.04 -2.46
CA GLN A 321 9.94 -22.90 -1.13
C GLN A 321 8.90 -22.84 -0.01
N LEU A 322 7.70 -22.33 -0.30
CA LEU A 322 6.62 -22.15 0.67
C LEU A 322 5.64 -23.33 0.61
N PRO A 323 5.24 -23.90 1.76
CA PRO A 323 4.11 -24.81 1.79
C PRO A 323 2.83 -24.05 1.41
N LEU A 324 1.95 -24.70 0.66
CA LEU A 324 0.66 -24.14 0.26
C LEU A 324 -0.48 -25.01 0.76
N VAL A 325 -1.54 -24.37 1.26
CA VAL A 325 -2.83 -25.02 1.55
C VAL A 325 -3.43 -25.52 0.24
N LYS A 326 -4.04 -26.71 0.28
CA LYS A 326 -4.70 -27.36 -0.86
C LYS A 326 -6.19 -27.57 -0.67
N ASP A 327 -6.71 -27.12 0.47
CA ASP A 327 -8.13 -27.25 0.81
C ASP A 327 -8.97 -26.37 -0.13
N GLU A 328 -9.84 -27.00 -0.92
CA GLU A 328 -10.59 -26.33 -1.97
C GLU A 328 -11.56 -25.28 -1.43
N GLU A 329 -12.14 -25.49 -0.25
CA GLU A 329 -13.09 -24.57 0.37
C GLU A 329 -12.38 -23.28 0.80
N VAL A 330 -11.23 -23.41 1.47
CA VAL A 330 -10.40 -22.27 1.88
C VAL A 330 -9.86 -21.51 0.67
N LEU A 331 -9.39 -22.23 -0.36
CA LEU A 331 -8.86 -21.62 -1.57
C LEU A 331 -9.94 -20.88 -2.36
N ALA A 332 -11.11 -21.48 -2.55
CA ALA A 332 -12.24 -20.85 -3.24
C ALA A 332 -12.72 -19.60 -2.51
N TYR A 333 -12.77 -19.63 -1.17
CA TYR A 333 -13.15 -18.48 -0.36
C TYR A 333 -12.21 -17.28 -0.57
N VAL A 334 -10.90 -17.50 -0.51
CA VAL A 334 -9.90 -16.44 -0.69
C VAL A 334 -9.87 -15.96 -2.14
N ASP A 335 -9.96 -16.87 -3.11
CA ASP A 335 -10.01 -16.50 -4.53
C ASP A 335 -11.26 -15.67 -4.84
N GLU A 336 -12.44 -16.02 -4.32
CA GLU A 336 -13.66 -15.24 -4.55
C GLU A 336 -13.52 -13.79 -4.07
N ILE A 337 -13.05 -13.59 -2.84
CA ILE A 337 -12.81 -12.24 -2.29
C ILE A 337 -11.79 -11.50 -3.16
N GLY A 338 -10.67 -12.16 -3.47
CA GLY A 338 -9.57 -11.60 -4.24
C GLY A 338 -9.97 -11.19 -5.65
N GLN A 339 -10.63 -12.08 -6.40
CA GLN A 339 -11.08 -11.83 -7.77
C GLN A 339 -12.17 -10.75 -7.82
N LYS A 340 -13.07 -10.72 -6.83
CA LYS A 340 -14.08 -9.66 -6.69
C LYS A 340 -13.44 -8.28 -6.58
N LEU A 341 -12.42 -8.14 -5.75
CA LEU A 341 -11.65 -6.89 -5.61
C LEU A 341 -10.81 -6.59 -6.85
N ALA A 342 -10.14 -7.60 -7.43
CA ALA A 342 -9.28 -7.45 -8.61
C ALA A 342 -10.03 -6.93 -9.83
N LYS A 343 -11.29 -7.37 -10.02
CA LYS A 343 -12.16 -6.95 -11.13
C LYS A 343 -12.34 -5.43 -11.23
N ILE A 344 -12.35 -4.75 -10.09
CA ILE A 344 -12.52 -3.28 -10.01
C ILE A 344 -11.21 -2.54 -9.73
N ALA A 345 -10.11 -3.25 -9.52
CA ALA A 345 -8.80 -2.67 -9.20
C ALA A 345 -8.10 -2.06 -10.43
N GLY A 346 -8.54 -2.38 -11.64
CA GLY A 346 -8.18 -1.64 -12.84
C GLY A 346 -6.81 -1.96 -13.47
N ARG A 347 -6.24 -3.15 -13.22
CA ARG A 347 -5.05 -3.66 -13.94
C ARG A 347 -5.36 -5.01 -14.60
N ASN A 348 -6.19 -4.96 -15.64
CA ASN A 348 -6.68 -6.16 -16.34
C ASN A 348 -5.57 -6.92 -17.09
N GLU A 349 -4.40 -6.33 -17.27
CA GLU A 349 -3.25 -7.04 -17.86
C GLU A 349 -2.60 -8.04 -16.89
N PHE A 350 -2.95 -8.00 -15.60
CA PHE A 350 -2.43 -8.92 -14.60
C PHE A 350 -3.26 -10.19 -14.50
N LYS A 351 -2.57 -11.31 -14.32
CA LYS A 351 -3.19 -12.56 -13.92
C LYS A 351 -3.17 -12.63 -12.39
N TYR A 352 -4.28 -12.24 -11.78
CA TYR A 352 -4.44 -12.31 -10.33
C TYR A 352 -4.56 -13.75 -9.85
N GLU A 353 -3.69 -14.13 -8.91
CA GLU A 353 -3.70 -15.44 -8.28
C GLU A 353 -3.52 -15.27 -6.77
N PHE A 354 -4.36 -15.95 -6.00
CA PHE A 354 -4.37 -15.89 -4.55
C PHE A 354 -3.94 -17.25 -3.97
N PHE A 355 -3.00 -17.23 -3.03
CA PHE A 355 -2.44 -18.43 -2.41
C PHE A 355 -2.60 -18.35 -0.90
N VAL A 356 -2.79 -19.50 -0.26
CA VAL A 356 -2.84 -19.60 1.19
C VAL A 356 -1.64 -20.40 1.70
N ILE A 357 -0.88 -19.81 2.62
CA ILE A 357 0.28 -20.42 3.27
C ILE A 357 -0.17 -20.90 4.66
N PRO A 358 0.09 -22.16 5.07
CA PRO A 358 -0.38 -22.70 6.34
C PRO A 358 0.44 -22.21 7.55
N GLU A 359 0.69 -20.90 7.66
CA GLU A 359 1.35 -20.28 8.81
C GLU A 359 0.34 -19.61 9.74
N GLU A 360 0.63 -19.58 11.05
CA GLU A 360 -0.30 -19.09 12.09
C GLU A 360 -0.26 -17.58 12.28
N GLU A 361 0.77 -16.91 11.77
CA GLU A 361 0.91 -15.47 11.82
C GLU A 361 -0.17 -14.81 10.96
N LEU A 362 -0.77 -13.72 11.47
CA LEU A 362 -1.55 -12.81 10.63
C LEU A 362 -0.55 -12.08 9.74
N ASN A 363 -0.51 -12.49 8.48
CA ASN A 363 0.31 -11.86 7.46
C ASN A 363 -0.30 -12.10 6.08
N ALA A 364 0.04 -11.20 5.16
CA ALA A 364 -0.15 -11.37 3.74
C ALA A 364 0.95 -10.56 3.03
N PHE A 365 1.25 -10.92 1.80
CA PHE A 365 2.11 -10.12 0.95
C PHE A 365 1.71 -10.27 -0.50
N ALA A 366 1.91 -9.21 -1.27
CA ALA A 366 1.74 -9.25 -2.70
C ALA A 366 3.06 -9.10 -3.46
N LEU A 367 3.18 -9.90 -4.52
CA LEU A 367 4.24 -9.79 -5.50
C LEU A 367 3.75 -8.98 -6.71
N PRO A 368 4.69 -8.38 -7.47
CA PRO A 368 4.37 -7.75 -8.75
C PRO A 368 3.47 -8.63 -9.63
N GLY A 369 2.61 -8.02 -10.45
CA GLY A 369 1.83 -8.76 -11.44
C GLY A 369 0.65 -9.58 -10.90
N GLY A 370 0.21 -9.35 -9.67
CA GLY A 370 -1.07 -9.89 -9.17
C GLY A 370 -0.99 -11.17 -8.35
N LYS A 371 0.18 -11.55 -7.82
CA LYS A 371 0.29 -12.76 -7.00
C LYS A 371 0.21 -12.37 -5.53
N VAL A 372 -0.84 -12.80 -4.85
CA VAL A 372 -1.08 -12.45 -3.45
C VAL A 372 -1.01 -13.71 -2.60
N PHE A 373 -0.22 -13.68 -1.53
CA PHE A 373 -0.06 -14.78 -0.59
C PHE A 373 -0.62 -14.37 0.75
N ILE A 374 -1.53 -15.18 1.29
CA ILE A 374 -2.25 -14.93 2.54
C ILE A 374 -1.85 -16.04 3.51
N ASN A 375 -1.43 -15.70 4.71
CA ASN A 375 -1.24 -16.71 5.74
C ASN A 375 -2.60 -17.20 6.25
N ALA A 376 -2.72 -18.49 6.53
CA ALA A 376 -3.87 -19.10 7.19
C ALA A 376 -4.21 -18.39 8.51
N GLY A 377 -3.18 -17.92 9.23
CA GLY A 377 -3.30 -17.09 10.42
C GLY A 377 -4.08 -15.79 10.21
N ALA A 378 -4.05 -15.21 9.00
CA ALA A 378 -4.85 -14.03 8.69
C ALA A 378 -6.35 -14.34 8.68
N ILE A 379 -6.73 -15.46 8.08
CA ILE A 379 -8.12 -15.96 8.08
C ILE A 379 -8.51 -16.37 9.50
N ALA A 380 -7.61 -17.01 10.25
CA ALA A 380 -7.87 -17.49 11.59
C ALA A 380 -8.08 -16.37 12.63
N LYS A 381 -7.55 -15.16 12.38
CA LYS A 381 -7.49 -14.06 13.35
C LYS A 381 -8.34 -12.84 12.98
N SER A 382 -8.83 -12.73 11.74
CA SER A 382 -9.84 -11.72 11.38
C SER A 382 -11.21 -12.08 11.95
N ASN A 383 -12.05 -11.08 12.21
CA ASN A 383 -13.37 -11.29 12.80
C ASN A 383 -14.51 -11.36 11.77
N SER A 384 -14.28 -10.93 10.54
CA SER A 384 -15.29 -10.91 9.47
C SER A 384 -14.65 -11.05 8.08
N GLU A 385 -15.48 -11.38 7.09
CA GLU A 385 -15.06 -11.39 5.69
C GLU A 385 -14.63 -9.99 5.24
N ALA A 386 -15.29 -8.93 5.74
CA ALA A 386 -14.90 -7.55 5.45
C ALA A 386 -13.50 -7.19 6.00
N GLU A 387 -13.09 -7.69 7.17
CA GLU A 387 -11.72 -7.52 7.68
C GLU A 387 -10.70 -8.21 6.76
N LEU A 388 -10.96 -9.45 6.33
CA LEU A 388 -10.10 -10.18 5.40
C LEU A 388 -10.07 -9.53 4.01
N ALA A 389 -11.21 -9.05 3.51
CA ALA A 389 -11.30 -8.28 2.28
C ALA A 389 -10.51 -6.97 2.40
N GLY A 390 -10.50 -6.34 3.59
CA GLY A 390 -9.66 -5.19 3.91
C GLY A 390 -8.17 -5.50 3.74
N LEU A 391 -7.70 -6.61 4.31
CA LEU A 391 -6.32 -7.10 4.14
C LEU A 391 -5.99 -7.32 2.65
N ILE A 392 -6.81 -8.09 1.95
CA ILE A 392 -6.60 -8.42 0.54
C ILE A 392 -6.65 -7.15 -0.32
N GLY A 393 -7.57 -6.23 -0.04
CA GLY A 393 -7.70 -4.95 -0.73
C GLY A 393 -6.47 -4.06 -0.54
N HIS A 394 -5.87 -4.05 0.65
CA HIS A 394 -4.61 -3.36 0.93
C HIS A 394 -3.45 -3.96 0.12
N GLU A 395 -3.26 -5.28 0.19
CA GLU A 395 -2.20 -5.98 -0.57
C GLU A 395 -2.36 -5.81 -2.08
N LEU A 396 -3.59 -5.92 -2.57
CA LEU A 396 -3.93 -5.70 -3.97
C LEU A 396 -3.65 -4.27 -4.40
N SER A 397 -3.82 -3.29 -3.49
CA SER A 397 -3.49 -1.90 -3.77
C SER A 397 -1.99 -1.68 -4.01
N HIS A 398 -1.12 -2.35 -3.25
CA HIS A 398 0.32 -2.36 -3.53
C HIS A 398 0.65 -2.94 -4.90
N VAL A 399 -0.06 -3.98 -5.34
CA VAL A 399 0.10 -4.55 -6.69
C VAL A 399 -0.29 -3.54 -7.75
N VAL A 400 -1.49 -2.97 -7.66
CA VAL A 400 -2.02 -2.19 -8.77
C VAL A 400 -1.37 -0.82 -8.90
N LEU A 401 -0.87 -0.28 -7.79
CA LEU A 401 0.00 0.91 -7.75
C LEU A 401 1.46 0.58 -8.09
N SER A 402 1.78 -0.69 -8.37
CA SER A 402 3.12 -1.16 -8.71
C SER A 402 4.17 -0.88 -7.64
N HIS A 403 3.80 -0.72 -6.36
CA HIS A 403 4.73 -0.33 -5.29
C HIS A 403 5.94 -1.28 -5.19
N GLY A 404 5.69 -2.60 -5.23
CA GLY A 404 6.78 -3.59 -5.21
C GLY A 404 7.71 -3.47 -6.41
N PHE A 405 7.17 -3.22 -7.61
CA PHE A 405 7.96 -3.04 -8.82
C PHE A 405 8.73 -1.71 -8.82
N GLN A 406 8.14 -0.64 -8.29
CA GLN A 406 8.83 0.64 -8.08
C GLN A 406 10.04 0.47 -7.16
N LEU A 407 9.89 -0.21 -6.01
CA LEU A 407 11.00 -0.50 -5.10
C LEU A 407 12.13 -1.29 -5.78
N VAL A 408 11.78 -2.28 -6.61
CA VAL A 408 12.75 -3.07 -7.38
C VAL A 408 13.49 -2.19 -8.39
N THR A 409 12.78 -1.38 -9.17
CA THR A 409 13.36 -0.54 -10.24
C THR A 409 14.17 0.64 -9.73
N GLN A 410 13.84 1.17 -8.56
CA GLN A 410 14.58 2.25 -7.89
C GLN A 410 15.79 1.73 -7.09
N GLY A 411 15.96 0.41 -7.01
CA GLY A 411 17.07 -0.22 -6.30
C GLY A 411 17.00 -0.17 -4.77
N ASN A 412 15.87 0.29 -4.23
CA ASN A 412 15.63 0.41 -2.78
C ASN A 412 15.32 -0.93 -2.10
N LEU A 413 15.50 -2.07 -2.79
CA LEU A 413 15.23 -3.39 -2.23
C LEU A 413 16.37 -3.91 -1.34
N ILE A 414 17.61 -3.44 -1.55
CA ILE A 414 18.81 -3.95 -0.84
C ILE A 414 18.77 -3.65 0.66
N SER A 415 18.14 -2.56 1.10
CA SER A 415 18.00 -2.24 2.53
C SER A 415 17.05 -3.17 3.29
N ASN A 416 16.08 -3.79 2.60
CA ASN A 416 15.05 -4.63 3.23
C ASN A 416 15.53 -6.07 3.45
N VAL A 417 16.39 -6.61 2.58
CA VAL A 417 16.85 -8.00 2.67
C VAL A 417 17.93 -8.20 3.73
N THR A 418 18.82 -7.22 3.92
CA THR A 418 19.94 -7.30 4.89
C THR A 418 19.49 -7.32 6.35
N GLN A 419 18.28 -6.85 6.65
CA GLN A 419 17.75 -6.78 8.02
C GLN A 419 17.28 -8.15 8.56
N TYR A 420 16.95 -9.11 7.68
CA TYR A 420 16.41 -10.43 8.07
C TYR A 420 17.42 -11.59 7.98
N LEU A 421 18.57 -11.36 7.33
CA LEU A 421 19.67 -12.32 7.16
C LEU A 421 20.35 -12.78 8.48
N PRO A 422 20.56 -11.92 9.50
CA PRO A 422 21.24 -12.35 10.74
C PRO A 422 20.37 -13.22 11.68
N LEU A 423 19.05 -13.31 11.44
CA LEU A 423 18.08 -13.86 12.40
C LEU A 423 17.50 -15.23 12.02
N GLY A 424 18.03 -15.91 11.00
CA GLY A 424 17.51 -17.22 10.57
C GLY A 424 16.09 -17.16 9.99
N GLY A 425 15.75 -16.06 9.30
CA GLY A 425 14.41 -15.80 8.79
C GLY A 425 13.86 -16.88 7.86
N THR A 426 12.55 -17.08 7.92
CA THR A 426 11.83 -17.99 7.01
C THR A 426 11.70 -17.35 5.61
N VAL A 427 11.54 -18.18 4.57
CA VAL A 427 11.34 -17.70 3.20
C VAL A 427 10.16 -16.72 3.07
N GLY A 428 9.14 -16.82 3.95
CA GLY A 428 8.03 -15.88 3.98
C GLY A 428 8.41 -14.47 4.46
N GLN A 429 9.38 -14.35 5.37
CA GLN A 429 9.90 -13.04 5.84
C GLN A 429 10.82 -12.37 4.81
N LEU A 430 11.35 -13.14 3.86
CA LEU A 430 12.19 -12.65 2.76
C LEU A 430 11.47 -11.70 1.81
N PHE A 431 10.14 -11.83 1.73
CA PHE A 431 9.27 -11.03 0.86
C PHE A 431 8.63 -9.85 1.61
N ALA A 432 9.04 -9.58 2.86
CA ALA A 432 8.61 -8.41 3.61
C ALA A 432 9.20 -7.14 2.99
N LEU A 433 8.43 -6.52 2.11
CA LEU A 433 8.75 -5.21 1.56
C LEU A 433 8.38 -4.15 2.60
N SER A 434 9.36 -3.32 2.97
CA SER A 434 9.07 -2.10 3.73
C SER A 434 8.69 -1.00 2.76
N TYR A 435 7.42 -0.60 2.81
CA TYR A 435 6.89 0.48 1.98
C TYR A 435 7.00 1.83 2.68
N SER A 436 7.09 2.90 1.90
CA SER A 436 7.08 4.25 2.46
C SER A 436 5.72 4.56 3.10
N ARG A 437 5.69 5.53 4.04
CA ARG A 437 4.42 5.99 4.65
C ARG A 437 3.40 6.48 3.61
N ASP A 438 3.88 7.05 2.51
CA ASP A 438 3.02 7.49 1.41
C ASP A 438 2.41 6.29 0.67
N MET A 439 3.23 5.27 0.34
CA MET A 439 2.75 4.04 -0.28
C MET A 439 1.72 3.31 0.59
N GLU A 440 1.94 3.25 1.91
CA GLU A 440 0.95 2.69 2.86
C GLU A 440 -0.36 3.47 2.85
N ARG A 441 -0.31 4.80 2.85
CA ARG A 441 -1.50 5.66 2.78
C ARG A 441 -2.26 5.49 1.45
N GLN A 442 -1.53 5.38 0.35
CA GLN A 442 -2.13 5.11 -0.97
C GLN A 442 -2.81 3.74 -0.98
N ALA A 443 -2.17 2.71 -0.41
CA ALA A 443 -2.73 1.37 -0.29
C ALA A 443 -3.96 1.31 0.62
N ASP A 444 -3.95 2.01 1.75
CA ASP A 444 -5.11 2.18 2.64
C ASP A 444 -6.30 2.82 1.90
N THR A 445 -6.02 3.91 1.19
CA THR A 445 -7.05 4.68 0.47
C THR A 445 -7.69 3.83 -0.61
N LEU A 446 -6.87 3.22 -1.45
CA LEU A 446 -7.33 2.40 -2.56
C LEU A 446 -7.99 1.13 -2.05
N GLY A 447 -7.40 0.44 -1.06
CA GLY A 447 -7.94 -0.78 -0.48
C GLY A 447 -9.32 -0.56 0.12
N THR A 448 -9.50 0.54 0.86
CA THR A 448 -10.82 0.95 1.38
C THR A 448 -11.82 1.18 0.24
N ARG A 449 -11.42 1.87 -0.83
CA ARG A 449 -12.29 2.08 -2.01
C ARG A 449 -12.65 0.77 -2.70
N LEU A 450 -11.72 -0.18 -2.82
CA LEU A 450 -11.97 -1.49 -3.45
C LEU A 450 -12.98 -2.31 -2.64
N ILE A 451 -12.85 -2.35 -1.31
CA ILE A 451 -13.81 -3.11 -0.49
C ILE A 451 -15.20 -2.46 -0.54
N VAL A 452 -15.29 -1.12 -0.51
CA VAL A 452 -16.56 -0.37 -0.63
C VAL A 452 -17.22 -0.62 -1.98
N ALA A 453 -16.48 -0.47 -3.08
CA ALA A 453 -17.00 -0.70 -4.42
C ALA A 453 -17.35 -2.18 -4.69
N SER A 454 -16.87 -3.10 -3.86
CA SER A 454 -17.24 -4.52 -3.85
C SER A 454 -18.40 -4.84 -2.89
N GLY A 455 -18.98 -3.84 -2.21
CA GLY A 455 -20.13 -4.02 -1.31
C GLY A 455 -19.79 -4.43 0.12
N TYR A 456 -18.51 -4.52 0.49
CA TYR A 456 -18.10 -4.78 1.87
C TYR A 456 -18.23 -3.52 2.74
N ALA A 457 -18.36 -3.72 4.05
CA ALA A 457 -18.30 -2.64 5.02
C ALA A 457 -17.00 -1.83 4.91
N ALA A 458 -17.14 -0.49 4.78
CA ALA A 458 -16.01 0.43 4.57
C ALA A 458 -14.95 0.40 5.68
N ASP A 459 -15.29 -0.08 6.87
CA ASP A 459 -14.41 -0.16 8.04
C ASP A 459 -13.68 -1.50 8.17
N GLY A 460 -13.75 -2.40 7.18
CA GLY A 460 -13.06 -3.69 7.20
C GLY A 460 -11.55 -3.59 7.49
N LEU A 461 -10.81 -2.81 6.70
CA LEU A 461 -9.37 -2.59 6.92
C LEU A 461 -9.09 -1.89 8.25
N ARG A 462 -9.94 -0.93 8.64
CA ARG A 462 -9.84 -0.25 9.94
C ARG A 462 -10.03 -1.22 11.11
N ASN A 463 -10.97 -2.15 10.99
CA ASN A 463 -11.27 -3.13 12.03
C ASN A 463 -10.14 -4.15 12.16
N LEU A 464 -9.58 -4.61 11.03
CA LEU A 464 -8.37 -5.43 11.02
C LEU A 464 -7.20 -4.75 11.76
N MET A 465 -6.96 -3.45 11.50
CA MET A 465 -5.93 -2.67 12.21
C MET A 465 -6.17 -2.63 13.71
N ALA A 466 -7.41 -2.42 14.12
CA ALA A 466 -7.79 -2.43 15.53
C ALA A 466 -7.61 -3.82 16.18
N THR A 467 -7.91 -4.90 15.44
CA THR A 467 -7.67 -6.29 15.86
C THR A 467 -6.18 -6.53 16.06
N LEU A 468 -5.34 -6.08 15.13
CA LEU A 468 -3.88 -6.19 15.22
C LEU A 468 -3.30 -5.41 16.41
N ASP A 469 -3.80 -4.21 16.68
CA ASP A 469 -3.31 -3.39 17.81
C ASP A 469 -3.65 -4.03 19.16
N LYS A 470 -4.83 -4.65 19.30
CA LYS A 470 -5.20 -5.42 20.51
C LYS A 470 -4.30 -6.64 20.75
N GLN A 471 -3.72 -7.22 19.68
CA GLN A 471 -2.84 -8.38 19.76
C GLN A 471 -1.37 -8.02 20.08
N ARG A 472 -1.00 -6.74 20.16
CA ARG A 472 0.39 -6.24 20.33
C ARG A 472 1.06 -6.51 21.69
N LYS A 473 0.57 -7.43 22.53
CA LYS A 473 0.94 -7.53 23.96
C LYS A 473 2.45 -7.49 24.25
N ASN A 474 3.33 -8.02 23.39
CA ASN A 474 4.79 -7.97 23.58
C ASN A 474 5.63 -7.65 22.32
N ALA A 475 5.06 -7.77 21.12
CA ALA A 475 5.71 -7.44 19.85
C ALA A 475 4.64 -7.12 18.79
N PRO A 476 4.94 -6.26 17.78
CA PRO A 476 4.00 -6.04 16.69
C PRO A 476 3.75 -7.36 15.93
N PRO A 477 2.50 -7.67 15.57
CA PRO A 477 2.20 -8.73 14.60
C PRO A 477 3.06 -8.59 13.34
N THR A 478 3.37 -9.71 12.68
CA THR A 478 4.26 -9.76 11.51
C THR A 478 3.86 -8.76 10.43
N TRP A 479 2.56 -8.68 10.10
CA TRP A 479 2.07 -7.73 9.11
C TRP A 479 2.34 -6.26 9.48
N LEU A 480 2.24 -5.88 10.77
CA LEU A 480 2.57 -4.53 11.22
C LEU A 480 4.08 -4.22 11.21
N SER A 481 4.93 -5.23 10.99
CA SER A 481 6.37 -5.04 10.82
C SER A 481 6.73 -4.63 9.39
N SER A 482 6.02 -5.14 8.38
CA SER A 482 6.15 -4.71 6.97
C SER A 482 5.26 -3.50 6.65
N HIS A 483 4.15 -3.34 7.36
CA HIS A 483 3.16 -2.26 7.18
C HIS A 483 2.98 -1.45 8.47
N PRO A 484 3.89 -0.51 8.79
CA PRO A 484 3.81 0.27 10.02
C PRO A 484 2.56 1.17 10.03
N GLY A 485 2.06 1.51 11.23
CA GLY A 485 1.11 2.62 11.40
C GLY A 485 -0.06 2.45 12.38
N GLY A 486 -0.26 1.29 13.02
CA GLY A 486 -1.17 1.07 14.19
C GLY A 486 -2.31 2.09 14.40
N ASN A 487 -2.35 2.75 15.56
CA ASN A 487 -3.42 3.70 15.95
C ASN A 487 -3.51 4.97 15.08
N GLU A 488 -2.41 5.41 14.47
CA GLU A 488 -2.41 6.53 13.52
C GLU A 488 -3.23 6.17 12.27
N ARG A 489 -3.01 4.96 11.72
CA ARG A 489 -3.75 4.45 10.56
C ARG A 489 -5.21 4.19 10.87
N VAL A 490 -5.55 3.69 12.06
CA VAL A 490 -6.95 3.59 12.51
C VAL A 490 -7.63 4.97 12.44
N SER A 491 -7.02 5.98 13.06
CA SER A 491 -7.57 7.35 13.06
C SER A 491 -7.68 7.92 11.64
N TYR A 492 -6.71 7.65 10.79
CA TYR A 492 -6.72 8.06 9.39
C TYR A 492 -7.84 7.40 8.59
N LEU A 493 -8.03 6.09 8.73
CA LEU A 493 -9.09 5.33 8.06
C LEU A 493 -10.48 5.76 8.54
N GLU A 494 -10.67 6.03 9.82
CA GLU A 494 -11.93 6.59 10.35
C GLU A 494 -12.26 7.93 9.70
N ASN A 495 -11.25 8.81 9.53
CA ASN A 495 -11.41 10.08 8.83
C ASN A 495 -11.72 9.87 7.35
N LEU A 496 -11.04 8.94 6.66
CA LEU A 496 -11.30 8.62 5.26
C LEU A 496 -12.74 8.15 5.07
N ILE A 497 -13.21 7.22 5.90
CA ILE A 497 -14.57 6.67 5.86
C ILE A 497 -15.60 7.75 6.12
N THR A 498 -15.40 8.57 7.16
CA THR A 498 -16.36 9.62 7.53
C THR A 498 -16.40 10.73 6.47
N ARG A 499 -15.24 11.28 6.10
CA ARG A 499 -15.16 12.39 5.14
C ARG A 499 -15.53 11.98 3.71
N GLY A 500 -15.30 10.72 3.35
CA GLY A 500 -15.72 10.14 2.08
C GLY A 500 -17.18 9.67 2.07
N ASN A 501 -17.88 9.74 3.22
CA ASN A 501 -19.22 9.18 3.41
C ASN A 501 -19.33 7.72 2.92
N TYR A 502 -18.29 6.91 3.17
CA TYR A 502 -18.30 5.51 2.78
C TYR A 502 -19.20 4.71 3.72
N ASN A 503 -20.06 3.87 3.15
CA ASN A 503 -21.01 3.09 3.94
C ASN A 503 -20.29 1.99 4.73
N ARG A 504 -20.14 2.21 6.03
CA ARG A 504 -19.66 1.18 6.95
C ARG A 504 -20.77 0.24 7.43
N TYR A 505 -22.03 0.47 7.11
CA TYR A 505 -23.17 -0.36 7.51
C TYR A 505 -23.57 -1.29 6.36
N SER A 506 -22.58 -1.98 5.80
CA SER A 506 -22.71 -2.87 4.65
C SER A 506 -22.26 -4.29 5.02
N TYR A 507 -22.27 -5.22 4.06
CA TYR A 507 -21.92 -6.62 4.25
C TYR A 507 -20.60 -6.84 5.03
N GLU A 508 -20.69 -7.60 6.13
CA GLU A 508 -19.57 -8.00 6.98
C GLU A 508 -19.13 -9.45 6.69
N GLY A 509 -20.08 -10.32 6.36
CA GLY A 509 -19.84 -11.73 6.01
C GLY A 509 -19.43 -12.61 7.19
N VAL A 510 -20.01 -12.37 8.37
CA VAL A 510 -19.59 -13.00 9.63
C VAL A 510 -19.86 -14.51 9.63
N GLU A 511 -21.04 -14.96 9.19
CA GLU A 511 -21.42 -16.39 9.23
C GLU A 511 -20.49 -17.24 8.35
N ARG A 512 -20.34 -16.83 7.08
CA ARG A 512 -19.45 -17.48 6.12
C ARG A 512 -18.00 -17.46 6.59
N HIS A 513 -17.51 -16.31 7.06
CA HIS A 513 -16.14 -16.19 7.55
C HIS A 513 -15.87 -17.13 8.74
N THR A 514 -16.80 -17.21 9.69
CA THR A 514 -16.66 -18.06 10.88
C THR A 514 -16.54 -19.54 10.50
N ALA A 515 -17.29 -20.00 9.49
CA ALA A 515 -17.19 -21.38 9.01
C ALA A 515 -15.79 -21.69 8.42
N ILE A 516 -15.28 -20.80 7.57
CA ILE A 516 -13.93 -20.94 6.98
C ILE A 516 -12.85 -20.82 8.06
N GLN A 517 -13.02 -19.92 9.02
CA GLN A 517 -12.11 -19.76 10.15
C GLN A 517 -11.96 -21.08 10.93
N ALA A 518 -13.06 -21.78 11.20
CA ALA A 518 -13.04 -23.09 11.86
C ALA A 518 -12.27 -24.13 11.03
N ARG A 519 -12.51 -24.16 9.71
CA ARG A 519 -11.78 -25.06 8.80
C ARG A 519 -10.29 -24.78 8.78
N VAL A 520 -9.90 -23.51 8.70
CA VAL A 520 -8.49 -23.09 8.73
C VAL A 520 -7.82 -23.44 10.05
N LYS A 521 -8.48 -23.22 11.19
CA LYS A 521 -7.98 -23.61 12.52
C LYS A 521 -7.73 -25.12 12.61
N GLN A 522 -8.60 -25.94 12.01
CA GLN A 522 -8.39 -27.38 11.91
C GLN A 522 -7.14 -27.72 11.07
N LEU A 523 -6.97 -27.12 9.90
CA LEU A 523 -5.80 -27.36 9.03
C LEU A 523 -4.48 -27.00 9.72
N LEU A 524 -4.45 -25.89 10.47
CA LEU A 524 -3.27 -25.48 11.24
C LEU A 524 -2.94 -26.48 12.35
N LYS A 525 -3.97 -26.99 13.04
CA LYS A 525 -3.80 -28.06 14.04
C LYS A 525 -3.25 -29.35 13.42
N GLU A 526 -3.80 -29.79 12.29
CA GLU A 526 -3.34 -30.97 11.56
C GLU A 526 -1.88 -30.84 11.12
N LYS A 527 -1.46 -29.65 10.62
CA LYS A 527 -0.06 -29.36 10.28
C LYS A 527 0.85 -29.53 11.51
N LYS A 528 0.49 -28.92 12.65
CA LYS A 528 1.26 -29.04 13.90
C LYS A 528 1.43 -30.49 14.34
N GLU A 529 0.36 -31.26 14.34
CA GLU A 529 0.40 -32.68 14.71
C GLU A 529 1.30 -33.50 13.77
N GLN A 530 1.30 -33.20 12.46
CA GLN A 530 2.19 -33.84 11.49
C GLN A 530 3.66 -33.47 11.71
N GLU A 531 3.95 -32.21 12.03
CA GLU A 531 5.30 -31.75 12.35
C GLU A 531 5.84 -32.39 13.64
N GLU A 532 5.02 -32.48 14.67
CA GLU A 532 5.37 -33.17 15.91
C GLU A 532 5.63 -34.67 15.68
N LYS A 533 4.79 -35.35 14.90
CA LYS A 533 5.02 -36.76 14.53
C LYS A 533 6.35 -36.94 13.80
N LYS A 534 6.67 -36.06 12.85
CA LYS A 534 7.96 -36.07 12.12
C LYS A 534 9.15 -35.82 13.04
N ARG A 535 9.02 -34.93 14.02
CA ARG A 535 10.05 -34.66 15.04
C ARG A 535 10.27 -35.85 15.98
N ARG A 536 9.21 -36.58 16.34
CA ARG A 536 9.30 -37.79 17.18
C ARG A 536 9.85 -39.02 16.45
N SER A 537 9.78 -39.05 15.11
CA SER A 537 10.29 -40.14 14.28
C SER A 537 11.74 -39.97 13.81
N ARG A 538 12.36 -38.83 14.09
CA ARG A 538 13.77 -38.51 13.83
C ARG A 538 14.53 -38.57 15.15
#